data_AF-A0A7G9Z285-F1
#
_entry.id   AF-A0A7G9Z285-F1
#
_cell.length_a   1.000
_cell.length_b   1.000
_cell.length_c   1.000
_cell.angle_alpha   90.00
_cell.angle_beta   90.00
_cell.angle_gamma   90.00
#
_symmetry.space_group_name_H-M   'P 1'
#
loop_
_entity.id
_entity.type
_entity.pdbx_description
1 polymer ?
#
loop_
_entity_poly.entity_id
_entity_poly.type
_entity_poly.pdbx_seq_one_letter_code
_entity_poly.pdbx_strand_id
1 'polypeptide(L)' 'MRSLERVFNKIKQENPLWSDYICFAETVKGRKFSKQTIGRYFNRLVDKDEYVKKDKKTLLKQLSELAQGDKKSV' A
#
# COMPACT_ATOMS: atom_id res chain seq x y z
N MET A 1 12.41 -14.69 -0.95
CA MET A 1 11.83 -13.38 -1.33
C MET A 1 10.51 -13.15 -0.60
N ARG A 2 10.48 -12.27 0.41
CA ARG A 2 9.25 -11.67 0.98
C ARG A 2 9.56 -10.24 1.45
N SER A 3 10.07 -9.41 0.56
CA SER A 3 10.55 -8.06 0.89
C SER A 3 9.43 -7.09 1.26
N LEU A 4 8.22 -7.29 0.71
CA LEU A 4 7.09 -6.37 0.91
C LEU A 4 6.39 -6.60 2.26
N GLU A 5 6.04 -7.85 2.57
CA GLU A 5 5.44 -8.25 3.85
C GLU A 5 6.36 -7.94 5.04
N ARG A 6 7.67 -8.18 4.93
CA ARG A 6 8.63 -7.83 5.99
C ARG A 6 8.72 -6.33 6.23
N VAL A 7 8.77 -5.53 5.18
CA VAL A 7 8.85 -4.06 5.31
C VAL A 7 7.53 -3.52 5.87
N PHE A 8 6.40 -4.02 5.39
CA PHE A 8 5.09 -3.67 5.92
C PHE A 8 4.99 -3.97 7.42
N ASN A 9 5.35 -5.18 7.84
CA ASN A 9 5.31 -5.56 9.25
C ASN A 9 6.26 -4.71 10.09
N LYS A 10 7.44 -4.37 9.57
CA LYS A 10 8.38 -3.48 10.25
C LYS A 10 7.77 -2.09 10.44
N ILE A 11 7.21 -1.49 9.39
CA ILE A 11 6.57 -0.16 9.46
C ILE A 11 5.38 -0.19 10.43
N LYS A 12 4.55 -1.24 10.39
CA LYS A 12 3.42 -1.41 11.30
C LYS A 12 3.86 -1.57 12.76
N GLN A 13 4.94 -2.29 13.02
CA GLN A 13 5.52 -2.42 14.36
C GLN A 13 6.13 -1.12 14.87
N GLU A 14 6.79 -0.36 14.00
CA GLU A 14 7.37 0.95 14.34
C GLU A 14 6.30 2.05 14.49
N ASN A 15 5.13 1.87 13.86
CA ASN A 15 4.03 2.84 13.85
C ASN A 15 2.69 2.20 14.23
N PRO A 16 2.50 1.79 15.50
CA PRO A 16 1.30 1.07 15.93
C PRO A 16 0.01 1.91 15.86
N LEU A 17 0.12 3.24 15.76
CA LEU A 17 -1.00 4.16 15.63
C LEU A 17 -1.45 4.38 14.18
N TRP A 18 -0.74 3.84 13.20
CA TRP A 18 -1.08 3.99 11.80
C TRP A 18 -2.03 2.89 11.35
N SER A 19 -2.96 3.26 10.46
CA SER A 19 -3.82 2.28 9.81
C SER A 19 -3.03 1.40 8.85
N ASP A 20 -3.54 0.20 8.57
CA ASP A 20 -2.91 -0.74 7.64
C ASP A 20 -2.75 -0.15 6.24
N TYR A 21 -3.64 0.75 5.83
CA TYR A 21 -3.50 1.51 4.59
C TYR A 21 -2.25 2.40 4.59
N ILE A 22 -2.02 3.18 5.65
CA ILE A 22 -0.88 4.10 5.74
C ILE A 22 0.44 3.31 5.75
N CYS A 23 0.50 2.26 6.58
CA CYS A 23 1.65 1.35 6.63
C CYS A 23 1.94 0.74 5.26
N PHE A 24 0.89 0.35 4.52
CA PHE A 24 1.04 -0.21 3.18
C PHE A 24 1.47 0.84 2.14
N ALA A 25 0.92 2.06 2.22
CA ALA A 25 1.30 3.18 1.37
C ALA A 25 2.79 3.50 1.48
N GLU A 26 3.31 3.63 2.70
CA GLU A 26 4.75 3.85 2.92
C GLU A 26 5.60 2.66 2.46
N THR A 27 5.07 1.44 2.52
CA THR A 27 5.77 0.26 2.00
C THR A 27 5.96 0.29 0.49
N VAL A 28 4.97 0.80 -0.26
CA VAL A 28 4.98 0.79 -1.74
C VAL A 28 5.55 2.08 -2.34
N LYS A 29 5.56 3.17 -1.58
CA LYS A 29 6.03 4.50 -1.98
C LYS A 29 7.44 4.46 -2.59
N GLY A 30 7.58 4.99 -3.79
CA GLY A 30 8.86 5.07 -4.51
C GLY A 30 9.46 3.73 -4.96
N ARG A 31 8.77 2.59 -4.79
CA ARG A 31 9.30 1.25 -5.11
C ARG A 31 8.89 0.71 -6.48
N LYS A 32 8.26 1.52 -7.34
CA LYS A 32 7.87 1.22 -8.73
C LYS A 32 7.14 -0.12 -8.92
N PHE A 33 6.37 -0.56 -7.92
CA PHE A 33 5.60 -1.80 -8.01
C PHE A 33 4.49 -1.69 -9.06
N SER A 34 4.20 -2.80 -9.73
CA SER A 34 3.07 -2.88 -10.65
C SER A 34 1.74 -2.86 -9.88
N LYS A 35 0.70 -2.32 -10.50
CA LYS A 35 -0.66 -2.29 -9.94
C LYS A 35 -1.17 -3.67 -9.51
N GLN A 36 -0.82 -4.72 -10.27
CA GLN A 36 -1.16 -6.11 -9.94
C GLN A 36 -0.46 -6.57 -8.65
N THR A 37 0.82 -6.24 -8.49
CA THR A 37 1.58 -6.55 -7.26
C THR A 37 0.98 -5.82 -6.07
N ILE A 38 0.73 -4.52 -6.20
CA ILE A 38 0.10 -3.69 -5.17
C ILE A 38 -1.25 -4.29 -4.78
N GLY A 39 -2.12 -4.61 -5.74
CA GLY A 39 -3.42 -5.22 -5.48
C GLY A 39 -3.35 -6.57 -4.78
N ARG A 40 -2.42 -7.44 -5.19
CA ARG A 40 -2.23 -8.76 -4.57
C ARG A 40 -1.81 -8.65 -3.10
N TYR A 41 -0.86 -7.76 -2.78
CA TYR A 41 -0.39 -7.57 -1.42
C TYR A 41 -1.35 -6.74 -0.56
N PHE A 42 -2.02 -5.74 -1.13
CA PHE A 42 -3.07 -4.98 -0.45
C PHE A 42 -4.16 -5.93 0.06
N ASN A 43 -4.64 -6.84 -0.79
CA ASN A 43 -5.64 -7.85 -0.40
C ASN A 43 -5.17 -8.86 0.64
N ARG A 44 -3.86 -8.97 0.86
CA ARG A 44 -3.26 -9.96 1.76
C ARG A 44 -2.85 -9.33 3.10
N LEU A 45 -2.47 -8.05 3.10
CA LEU A 45 -1.87 -7.36 4.23
C LEU A 45 -2.78 -6.29 4.84
N VAL A 46 -3.69 -5.72 4.05
CA VAL A 46 -4.69 -4.76 4.52
C VAL A 46 -6.01 -5.51 4.66
N ASP A 47 -6.65 -5.36 5.82
CA ASP A 47 -7.90 -6.04 6.13
C ASP A 47 -8.98 -5.71 5.08
N LYS A 48 -9.66 -6.74 4.60
CA LYS A 48 -10.65 -6.60 3.52
C LYS A 48 -11.97 -6.05 4.04
N ASP A 49 -12.25 -6.21 5.33
CA ASP A 49 -13.52 -5.82 5.93
C ASP A 49 -13.57 -4.32 6.27
N GLU A 50 -12.41 -3.65 6.38
CA GLU A 50 -12.35 -2.19 6.55
C GLU A 50 -12.68 -1.40 5.27
N TYR A 51 -12.65 -2.02 4.08
CA TYR A 51 -12.77 -1.28 2.81
C TYR A 51 -13.81 -1.88 1.86
N VAL A 52 -14.90 -1.14 1.65
CA VAL A 52 -15.94 -1.48 0.68
C VAL A 52 -15.34 -1.55 -0.74
N LYS A 53 -15.82 -2.49 -1.56
CA LYS A 53 -15.32 -2.74 -2.94
C LYS A 53 -15.21 -1.48 -3.80
N LYS A 54 -16.07 -0.48 -3.57
CA LYS A 54 -16.09 0.79 -4.31
C LYS A 54 -14.88 1.66 -3.98
N ASP A 55 -14.50 1.75 -2.71
CA ASP A 55 -13.36 2.55 -2.24
C ASP A 55 -12.03 1.91 -2.59
N LYS A 56 -11.98 0.58 -2.57
CA LYS A 56 -10.80 -0.21 -2.93
C LYS A 56 -10.20 0.12 -4.30
N LYS A 57 -11.03 0.40 -5.31
CA LYS A 57 -10.52 0.76 -6.65
C LYS A 57 -9.78 2.11 -6.62
N THR A 58 -10.29 3.07 -5.86
CA THR A 58 -9.68 4.39 -5.66
C THR A 58 -8.39 4.26 -4.85
N LEU A 59 -8.41 3.49 -3.76
CA LEU A 59 -7.23 3.25 -2.91
C LEU A 59 -6.09 2.60 -3.70
N LEU A 60 -6.38 1.57 -4.50
CA LEU A 60 -5.37 0.92 -5.34
C LEU A 60 -4.82 1.85 -6.44
N LYS A 61 -5.61 2.80 -6.92
CA LYS A 61 -5.15 3.83 -7.87
C LYS A 61 -4.15 4.75 -7.18
N GLN A 62 -4.51 5.30 -6.02
CA GLN A 62 -3.63 6.18 -5.24
C GLN A 62 -2.33 5.48 -4.85
N LEU A 63 -2.39 4.22 -4.39
CA LEU A 63 -1.21 3.42 -4.06
C LEU A 63 -0.31 3.18 -5.28
N SER A 64 -0.89 3.02 -6.48
CA SER A 64 -0.12 2.89 -7.71
C SER A 64 0.58 4.20 -8.09
N GLU A 65 -0.08 5.33 -7.89
CA GLU A 65 0.51 6.66 -8.11
C GLU A 65 1.68 6.91 -7.14
N LEU A 66 1.49 6.64 -5.85
CA LEU A 66 2.54 6.71 -4.83
C LEU A 66 3.74 5.80 -5.12
N ALA A 67 3.49 4.60 -5.64
CA ALA A 67 4.55 3.66 -5.96
C ALA A 67 5.40 4.11 -7.16
N GLN A 68 4.82 4.82 -8.12
CA GLN A 68 5.53 5.32 -9.30
C GLN A 68 6.38 6.56 -9.00
N GLY A 69 6.23 7.16 -7.82
CA GLY A 69 6.87 8.41 -7.45
C GLY A 69 6.21 9.59 -8.15
N ASP A 70 5.97 10.66 -7.41
CA ASP A 70 5.29 11.88 -7.83
C ASP A 70 5.60 12.28 -9.29
N LYS A 71 4.64 12.06 -10.17
CA LYS A 71 4.42 12.92 -11.34
C LYS A 71 3.35 13.96 -10.99
N LYS A 72 3.59 14.74 -9.93
CA LYS A 72 2.99 16.06 -9.73
C LYS A 72 4.02 17.00 -9.11
N SER A 73 4.98 17.38 -9.95
CA SER A 73 5.26 18.81 -10.08
C SER A 73 4.06 19.46 -10.79
N VAL A 74 3.78 20.71 -10.40
CA VAL A 74 2.74 21.65 -10.87
C VAL A 74 1.47 21.67 -10.03
#